data_AF-A0A5J4T329-F1
#
_entry.id   AF-A0A5J4T329-F1
#
_cell.length_a   1.000
_cell.length_b   1.000
_cell.length_c   1.000
_cell.angle_alpha   90.00
_cell.angle_beta   90.00
_cell.angle_gamma   90.00
#
_symmetry.space_group_name_H-M   'P 1'
#
loop_
_entity.id
_entity.type
_entity.pdbx_description
1 polymer ?
#
loop_
_entity_poly.entity_id
_entity_poly.type
_entity_poly.pdbx_seq_one_letter_code
_entity_poly.pdbx_strand_id
1 'polypeptide(L)'
;MILRRLIQEREHAAIQKNAVFQLNLRTFQDMEGKYSFNIRMPLNVHNTIAWRQRKQKTITFSNQQTSKDIEVKQKPDPFDPPDPELFICSLFETHNVIINKFMMAPRHLVIPTIKFEGQQMHLSLADIRIAEYLLRELGG
;
A
#
# COMPACT_ATOMS: atom_id res chain seq x y z
N MET A 1 20.33 6.42 9.12
CA MET A 1 19.78 7.42 10.10
C MET A 1 18.88 8.49 9.48
N ILE A 2 19.21 9.01 8.28
CA ILE A 2 18.41 10.04 7.58
C ILE A 2 17.09 9.45 7.05
N LEU A 3 17.12 8.24 6.48
CA LEU A 3 15.94 7.63 5.85
C LEU A 3 14.81 7.35 6.84
N ARG A 4 15.14 6.84 8.03
CA ARG A 4 14.15 6.61 9.11
C ARG A 4 13.40 7.88 9.49
N ARG A 5 14.11 8.99 9.61
CA ARG A 5 13.53 10.30 9.92
C ARG A 5 12.63 10.79 8.78
N LEU A 6 13.11 10.67 7.54
CA LEU A 6 12.33 11.06 6.36
C LEU A 6 11.01 10.28 6.27
N ILE A 7 11.04 8.96 6.53
CA ILE A 7 9.84 8.12 6.54
C ILE A 7 8.86 8.60 7.62
N GLN A 8 9.34 8.88 8.84
CA GLN A 8 8.49 9.39 9.93
C GLN A 8 7.86 10.74 9.60
N GLU A 9 8.63 11.68 9.03
CA GLU A 9 8.13 13.00 8.64
C GLU A 9 7.06 12.89 7.55
N ARG A 10 7.30 12.05 6.54
CA ARG A 10 6.34 11.80 5.45
C ARG A 10 5.08 11.11 5.96
N GLU A 11 5.22 10.13 6.84
CA GLU A 11 4.10 9.45 7.48
C GLU A 11 3.24 10.42 8.29
N HIS A 12 3.87 11.27 9.09
CA HIS A 12 3.17 12.28 9.88
C HIS A 12 2.40 13.27 8.99
N ALA A 13 3.04 13.75 7.92
CA ALA A 13 2.40 14.63 6.95
C ALA A 13 1.21 13.96 6.23
N ALA A 14 1.34 12.69 5.86
CA ALA A 14 0.27 11.93 5.19
C ALA A 14 -0.92 11.69 6.13
N ILE A 15 -0.67 11.42 7.41
CA ILE A 15 -1.72 11.29 8.44
C ILE A 15 -2.45 12.63 8.64
N GLN A 16 -1.71 13.74 8.78
CA GLN A 16 -2.32 15.08 8.97
C GLN A 16 -3.22 15.48 7.80
N LYS A 17 -2.87 15.09 6.58
CA LYS A 17 -3.67 15.33 5.37
C LYS A 17 -4.81 14.34 5.17
N ASN A 18 -5.01 13.40 6.10
CA ASN A 18 -5.98 12.31 5.99
C ASN A 18 -5.78 11.45 4.73
N ALA A 19 -4.54 11.39 4.23
CA ALA A 19 -4.14 10.55 3.12
C ALA A 19 -3.98 9.08 3.56
N VAL A 20 -3.91 8.83 4.88
CA VAL A 20 -3.74 7.50 5.44
C VAL A 20 -4.54 7.28 6.73
N PHE A 21 -5.04 6.05 6.91
CA PHE A 21 -5.74 5.57 8.12
C PHE A 21 -4.82 4.71 8.98
N GLN A 22 -4.92 4.78 10.32
CA GLN A 22 -4.21 3.89 11.25
C GLN A 22 -5.19 3.01 12.02
N LEU A 23 -4.82 1.76 12.28
CA LEU A 23 -5.62 0.80 13.03
C LEU A 23 -4.98 0.40 14.36
N ASN A 24 -5.82 0.17 15.37
CA ASN A 24 -5.37 -0.28 16.69
C ASN A 24 -4.97 -1.78 16.67
N LEU A 25 -3.81 -2.08 17.26
CA LEU A 25 -3.28 -3.44 17.42
C LEU A 25 -3.49 -3.94 18.85
N ARG A 26 -3.97 -5.18 19.00
CA ARG A 26 -4.01 -5.90 20.27
C ARG A 26 -3.19 -7.18 20.15
N THR A 27 -2.39 -7.45 21.18
CA THR A 27 -1.57 -8.68 21.28
C THR A 27 -2.24 -9.64 22.23
N PHE A 28 -2.29 -10.92 21.84
CA PHE A 28 -2.84 -12.02 22.61
C PHE A 28 -1.79 -13.12 22.69
N GLN A 29 -1.83 -13.90 23.77
CA GLN A 29 -1.04 -15.12 23.91
C GLN A 29 -2.00 -16.30 24.02
N ASP A 30 -1.57 -17.47 23.56
CA ASP A 30 -2.29 -18.72 23.86
C ASP A 30 -2.21 -19.05 25.35
N MET A 31 -3.01 -20.02 25.78
CA MET A 31 -3.12 -20.39 27.20
C MET A 31 -1.79 -20.92 27.78
N GLU A 32 -0.91 -21.47 26.93
CA GLU A 32 0.40 -21.99 27.31
C GLU A 32 1.55 -20.99 27.11
N GLY A 33 1.28 -19.81 26.53
CA GLY A 33 2.29 -18.79 26.21
C GLY A 33 3.26 -19.17 25.09
N LYS A 34 3.00 -20.25 24.34
CA LYS A 34 3.83 -20.74 23.24
C LYS A 34 3.68 -19.89 21.97
N TYR A 35 2.50 -19.30 21.75
CA TYR A 35 2.19 -18.53 20.55
C TYR A 35 1.70 -17.14 20.91
N SER A 36 2.22 -16.13 20.21
CA SER A 36 1.74 -14.75 20.28
C SER A 36 0.99 -14.40 19.01
N PHE A 37 -0.22 -13.87 19.16
CA PHE A 37 -1.08 -13.43 18.07
C PHE A 37 -1.25 -11.91 18.10
N ASN A 38 -1.10 -11.27 16.95
CA ASN A 38 -1.33 -9.85 16.75
C ASN A 38 -2.64 -9.67 15.98
N ILE A 39 -3.70 -9.23 16.66
CA ILE A 39 -5.01 -9.00 16.03
C ILE A 39 -5.24 -7.50 15.88
N ARG A 40 -5.47 -7.07 14.64
CA ARG A 40 -5.92 -5.71 14.30
C ARG A 40 -7.36 -5.77 13.86
N MET A 41 -8.24 -5.12 14.61
CA MET A 41 -9.63 -4.96 14.22
C MET A 41 -9.81 -3.54 13.68
N PRO A 42 -10.06 -3.36 12.37
CA PRO A 42 -10.47 -2.06 11.88
C PRO A 42 -11.79 -1.68 12.56
N LEU A 43 -11.79 -0.56 13.28
CA LEU A 43 -13.02 0.01 13.81
C LEU A 43 -13.84 0.54 12.64
N ASN A 44 -14.77 -0.28 12.16
CA ASN A 44 -15.96 0.21 11.50
C ASN A 44 -17.18 -0.10 12.35
N VAL A 45 -17.46 0.88 13.18
CA VAL A 45 -18.81 1.38 13.40
C VAL A 45 -19.31 1.89 12.04
N HIS A 46 -20.37 1.28 11.49
CA HIS A 46 -21.19 1.76 10.37
C HIS A 46 -20.52 2.71 9.33
N ASN A 47 -20.25 2.20 8.12
CA ASN A 47 -19.98 2.94 6.87
C ASN A 47 -18.60 3.58 6.57
N THR A 48 -17.51 3.35 7.30
CA THR A 48 -16.21 4.02 7.01
C THR A 48 -15.12 3.21 6.29
N ILE A 49 -15.18 1.87 6.33
CA ILE A 49 -14.77 0.97 5.22
C ILE A 49 -16.06 0.47 4.57
N ALA A 50 -17.02 1.38 4.37
CA ALA A 50 -17.63 1.35 3.06
C ALA A 50 -16.45 1.52 2.12
N TRP A 51 -16.10 0.45 1.40
CA TRP A 51 -15.52 0.63 0.08
C TRP A 51 -16.22 1.85 -0.50
N ARG A 52 -15.52 2.98 -0.68
CA ARG A 52 -15.89 3.89 -1.75
C ARG A 52 -15.66 3.05 -3.01
N GLN A 53 -16.61 2.16 -3.29
CA GLN A 53 -17.17 2.00 -4.60
C GLN A 53 -17.53 3.43 -5.01
N ARG A 54 -16.51 4.17 -5.49
CA ARG A 54 -16.74 5.21 -6.47
C ARG A 54 -17.60 4.49 -7.48
N LYS A 55 -18.90 4.79 -7.51
CA LYS A 55 -19.92 4.12 -8.32
C LYS A 55 -19.26 3.75 -9.64
N GLN A 56 -18.77 2.51 -9.75
CA GLN A 56 -18.44 1.95 -11.05
C GLN A 56 -19.82 1.84 -11.62
N LYS A 57 -20.12 2.78 -12.51
CA LYS A 57 -21.39 2.92 -13.21
C LYS A 57 -21.83 1.50 -13.50
N THR A 58 -22.89 1.05 -12.82
CA THR A 58 -23.42 -0.30 -12.99
C THR A 58 -23.57 -0.46 -14.49
N ILE A 59 -22.76 -1.34 -15.09
CA ILE A 59 -22.98 -1.77 -16.47
C ILE A 59 -24.24 -2.62 -16.34
N THR A 60 -25.38 -1.97 -16.44
CA THR A 60 -26.65 -2.64 -16.66
C THR A 60 -26.49 -3.32 -18.01
N PHE A 61 -26.28 -4.64 -18.00
CA PHE A 61 -26.39 -5.44 -19.21
C PHE A 61 -27.87 -5.48 -19.60
N SER A 62 -28.37 -4.39 -20.18
CA SER A 62 -29.58 -4.43 -20.98
C SER A 62 -29.23 -5.19 -22.24
N ASN A 63 -29.76 -6.40 -22.34
CA ASN A 63 -29.61 -7.28 -23.48
C ASN A 63 -30.27 -6.64 -24.71
N GLN A 64 -29.50 -5.90 -25.50
CA GLN A 64 -29.84 -5.52 -26.87
C GLN A 64 -28.56 -5.12 -27.62
N GLN A 65 -28.24 -5.93 -28.62
CA GLN A 65 -27.09 -5.85 -29.50
C GLN A 65 -26.92 -4.47 -30.12
N THR A 66 -25.76 -3.84 -29.91
CA THR A 66 -25.00 -3.17 -30.98
C THR A 66 -23.52 -3.27 -30.65
N SER A 67 -22.77 -3.94 -31.52
CA SER A 67 -21.31 -4.02 -31.50
C SER A 67 -20.70 -2.62 -31.70
N LYS A 68 -20.33 -1.97 -30.59
CA LYS A 68 -19.35 -0.88 -30.55
C LYS A 68 -18.35 -1.24 -29.46
N ASP A 69 -17.07 -1.23 -29.82
CA ASP A 69 -15.94 -1.56 -28.97
C ASP A 69 -16.10 -0.97 -27.56
N ILE A 70 -16.25 -1.84 -26.57
CA ILE A 70 -16.13 -1.45 -25.17
C ILE A 70 -14.64 -1.28 -24.94
N GLU A 71 -14.15 -0.07 -25.16
CA GLU A 71 -12.81 0.33 -24.77
C GLU A 71 -12.72 0.18 -23.24
N VAL A 72 -12.19 -0.96 -22.79
CA VAL A 72 -11.91 -1.21 -21.37
C VAL A 72 -10.83 -0.22 -20.97
N LYS A 73 -11.23 0.91 -20.40
CA LYS A 73 -10.29 1.87 -19.81
C LYS A 73 -9.49 1.13 -18.74
N GLN A 74 -8.24 0.79 -19.07
CA GLN A 74 -7.30 0.20 -18.14
C GLN A 74 -7.19 1.14 -16.93
N LYS A 75 -7.27 0.55 -15.74
CA LYS A 75 -7.12 1.31 -14.51
C LYS A 75 -5.67 1.83 -14.48
N PRO A 76 -5.44 3.13 -14.23
CA PRO A 76 -4.10 3.67 -14.17
C PRO A 76 -3.31 2.98 -13.06
N ASP A 77 -2.05 2.67 -13.35
CA ASP A 77 -1.11 2.12 -12.38
C ASP A 77 -0.97 3.12 -11.21
N PRO A 78 -1.29 2.75 -9.97
CA PRO A 78 -1.13 3.64 -8.82
C PRO A 78 0.33 4.00 -8.51
N PHE A 79 1.31 3.34 -9.15
CA PHE A 79 2.74 3.56 -8.94
C PHE A 79 3.40 4.40 -10.04
N ASP A 80 2.68 4.74 -11.12
CA ASP A 80 3.22 5.52 -12.24
C ASP A 80 2.27 6.65 -12.73
N PRO A 81 2.62 7.94 -12.50
CA PRO A 81 3.69 8.41 -11.61
C PRO A 81 3.31 8.19 -10.13
N PRO A 82 4.28 8.01 -9.22
CA PRO A 82 3.99 7.86 -7.81
C PRO A 82 3.35 9.13 -7.24
N ASP A 83 2.36 8.97 -6.37
CA ASP A 83 1.73 10.09 -5.66
C ASP A 83 2.81 10.88 -4.88
N PRO A 84 3.01 12.18 -5.18
CA PRO A 84 4.04 12.99 -4.52
C PRO A 84 3.88 13.09 -3.00
N GLU A 85 2.67 12.87 -2.47
CA GLU A 85 2.40 12.87 -1.04
C GLU A 85 2.86 11.58 -0.36
N LEU A 86 2.85 10.46 -1.10
CA LEU A 86 3.24 9.14 -0.60
C LEU A 86 4.69 8.81 -0.93
N PHE A 87 5.28 9.47 -1.92
CA PHE A 87 6.65 9.24 -2.35
C PHE A 87 7.68 9.68 -1.30
N ILE A 88 8.66 8.81 -1.06
CA ILE A 88 9.75 9.04 -0.11
C ILE A 88 11.06 9.30 -0.85
N CYS A 89 11.50 8.31 -1.63
CA CYS A 89 12.73 8.38 -2.43
C CYS A 89 12.76 7.25 -3.47
N SER A 90 13.69 7.35 -4.42
CA SER A 90 14.07 6.23 -5.28
C SER A 90 15.36 5.60 -4.75
N LEU A 91 15.45 4.28 -4.81
CA LEU A 91 16.61 3.50 -4.36
C LEU A 91 17.23 2.73 -5.52
N PHE A 92 18.55 2.87 -5.64
CA PHE A 92 19.38 2.17 -6.63
C PHE A 92 18.81 2.21 -8.06
N GLU A 93 18.12 3.29 -8.43
CA GLU A 93 17.54 3.53 -9.76
C GLU A 93 16.56 2.46 -10.27
N THR A 94 16.12 1.56 -9.38
CA THR A 94 15.27 0.41 -9.74
C THR A 94 13.92 0.44 -9.05
N HIS A 95 13.86 0.99 -7.82
CA HIS A 95 12.67 0.96 -6.99
C HIS A 95 12.34 2.35 -6.46
N ASN A 96 11.05 2.62 -6.34
CA ASN A 96 10.54 3.72 -5.54
C ASN A 96 10.18 3.22 -4.15
N VAL A 97 10.35 4.05 -3.13
CA VAL A 97 9.85 3.79 -1.78
C VAL A 97 8.71 4.74 -1.52
N ILE A 98 7.52 4.19 -1.26
CA ILE A 98 6.31 4.97 -1.02
C ILE A 98 5.60 4.50 0.25
N ILE A 99 4.82 5.38 0.85
CA ILE A 99 3.93 5.05 1.96
C ILE A 99 2.68 4.37 1.42
N ASN A 100 2.25 3.27 2.04
CA ASN A 100 0.97 2.66 1.70
C ASN A 100 -0.17 3.61 2.06
N LYS A 101 -1.02 3.96 1.10
CA LYS A 101 -2.21 4.79 1.33
C LYS A 101 -3.16 4.22 2.39
N PHE A 102 -3.16 2.91 2.58
CA PHE A 102 -4.00 2.20 3.54
C PHE A 102 -3.13 1.51 4.60
N MET A 103 -2.40 2.29 5.41
CA MET A 103 -1.51 1.74 6.44
C MET A 103 -2.27 0.92 7.50
N MET A 104 -1.94 -0.36 7.61
CA MET A 104 -2.38 -1.19 8.73
C MET A 104 -1.41 -1.07 9.93
N ALA A 105 -0.18 -0.61 9.69
CA ALA A 105 0.89 -0.45 10.67
C ALA A 105 1.62 0.87 10.44
N PRO A 106 2.26 1.46 11.46
CA PRO A 106 3.19 2.55 11.26
C PRO A 106 4.31 2.15 10.29
N ARG A 107 4.77 3.10 9.47
CA ARG A 107 5.82 2.87 8.46
C ARG A 107 5.53 1.71 7.50
N HIS A 108 4.26 1.48 7.14
CA HIS A 108 3.91 0.46 6.13
C HIS A 108 4.27 0.99 4.74
N LEU A 109 5.41 0.53 4.23
CA LEU A 109 5.96 0.92 2.94
C LEU A 109 5.49 -0.02 1.83
N VAL A 110 5.40 0.52 0.62
CA VAL A 110 5.34 -0.24 -0.64
C VAL A 110 6.57 0.13 -1.45
N ILE A 111 7.18 -0.87 -2.09
CA ILE A 111 8.45 -0.71 -2.80
C ILE A 111 8.27 -1.15 -4.26
N PRO A 112 7.53 -0.39 -5.10
CA PRO A 112 7.33 -0.76 -6.49
C PRO A 112 8.61 -0.56 -7.31
N THR A 113 8.76 -1.36 -8.36
CA THR A 113 9.75 -1.13 -9.41
C THR A 113 9.41 0.14 -10.19
N ILE A 114 10.42 0.89 -10.64
CA ILE A 114 10.23 2.08 -11.46
C ILE A 114 9.67 1.71 -12.83
N LYS A 115 10.14 0.59 -13.39
CA LYS A 115 9.57 0.00 -14.60
C LYS A 115 8.49 -0.98 -14.18
N PHE A 116 7.36 -0.99 -14.87
CA PHE A 116 6.29 -1.94 -14.60
C PHE A 116 6.80 -3.38 -14.69
N GLU A 117 6.55 -4.15 -13.63
CA GLU A 117 6.79 -5.59 -13.57
C GLU A 117 5.55 -6.29 -13.00
N GLY A 118 5.23 -7.47 -13.52
CA GLY A 118 4.07 -8.23 -13.06
C GLY A 118 4.27 -8.78 -11.66
N GLN A 119 3.30 -8.62 -10.77
CA GLN A 119 3.38 -9.07 -9.37
C GLN A 119 3.60 -10.60 -9.19
N GLN A 120 3.33 -11.40 -10.23
CA GLN A 120 3.55 -12.85 -10.23
C GLN A 120 4.99 -13.25 -10.57
N MET A 121 5.84 -12.30 -10.96
CA MET A 121 7.24 -12.57 -11.25
C MET A 121 8.01 -12.93 -9.99
N HIS A 122 9.08 -13.70 -10.17
CA HIS A 122 9.97 -14.06 -9.07
C HIS A 122 10.74 -12.83 -8.56
N LEU A 123 11.02 -12.81 -7.25
CA LEU A 123 11.86 -11.79 -6.65
C LEU A 123 13.27 -11.86 -7.23
N SER A 124 13.75 -10.71 -7.70
CA SER A 124 15.10 -10.53 -8.21
C SER A 124 16.09 -10.30 -7.07
N LEU A 125 17.39 -10.39 -7.38
CA LEU A 125 18.43 -10.04 -6.42
C LEU A 125 18.37 -8.54 -6.04
N ALA A 126 17.89 -7.67 -6.92
CA ALA A 126 17.72 -6.26 -6.61
C ALA A 126 16.66 -6.06 -5.53
N ASP A 127 15.55 -6.80 -5.61
CA ASP A 127 14.43 -6.72 -4.67
C ASP A 127 14.90 -7.12 -3.27
N ILE A 128 15.68 -8.20 -3.16
CA ILE A 128 16.25 -8.68 -1.90
C ILE A 128 17.24 -7.65 -1.32
N ARG A 129 18.11 -7.06 -2.15
CA ARG A 129 19.06 -6.02 -1.70
C ARG A 129 18.36 -4.77 -1.19
N ILE A 130 17.30 -4.35 -1.86
CA ILE A 130 16.47 -3.22 -1.43
C ILE A 130 15.81 -3.52 -0.07
N ALA A 131 15.20 -4.69 0.08
CA ALA A 131 14.57 -5.11 1.32
C ALA A 131 15.57 -5.17 2.48
N GLU A 132 16.75 -5.77 2.25
CA GLU A 132 17.83 -5.81 3.22
C GLU A 132 18.30 -4.41 3.63
N TYR A 133 18.55 -3.53 2.67
CA TYR A 133 18.97 -2.15 2.92
C TYR A 133 17.94 -1.40 3.78
N LEU A 134 16.65 -1.53 3.47
CA LEU A 134 15.57 -0.90 4.23
C LEU A 134 15.46 -1.46 5.65
N LEU A 135 15.55 -2.77 5.83
CA LEU A 135 15.51 -3.40 7.15
C LEU A 135 16.67 -2.89 8.04
N ARG A 136 17.88 -2.79 7.48
CA ARG A 136 19.05 -2.26 8.18
C ARG A 136 18.87 -0.79 8.57
N GLU A 137 18.40 0.06 7.64
CA GLU A 137 18.17 1.49 7.91
C GLU A 137 17.04 1.76 8.91
N LEU A 138 16.03 0.89 8.95
CA LEU A 138 14.89 1.01 9.86
C LEU A 138 15.13 0.40 11.24
N GLY A 139 16.22 -0.34 11.40
CA GLY A 139 16.69 -0.86 12.69
C GLY A 139 16.05 -2.17 13.12
N GLY A 140 15.51 -2.96 12.17
CA GLY A 140 14.91 -4.27 12.45
C GLY A 140 13.68 -4.20 13.34
#